data_AF-A0AAP4D0R3-F1
#
_entry.id   AF-A0AAP4D0R3-F1
#
_cell.length_a   1.000
_cell.length_b   1.000
_cell.length_c   1.000
_cell.angle_alpha   90.00
_cell.angle_beta   90.00
_cell.angle_gamma   90.00
#
_symmetry.space_group_name_H-M   'P 1'
#
loop_
_entity.id
_entity.type
_entity.pdbx_description
1 polymer ?
#
loop_
_entity_poly.entity_id
_entity_poly.type
_entity_poly.pdbx_seq_one_letter_code
_entity_poly.pdbx_strand_id
1 'polypeptide(L)'
;MSVIHLPGGKKYLLPGSHLKDFFCPVHQASRNGRPEPWAPDNKPPEGIIITEGYATALAVSCLRHFPVVAALSAHNLKNVAIAFRGQWPECHLILAGDNDCSQEKNTGLLNATAAAEVVKGCVVLPVDTTLSDWDEFYRHYGESISRIVFNQQLPANLRS
;
A
#
# COMPACT_ATOMS: atom_id res chain seq x y z
N MET A 1 -17.40 -1.20 3.63
CA MET A 1 -17.49 -1.30 2.16
C MET A 1 -17.51 -2.76 1.79
N SER A 2 -18.41 -3.20 0.91
CA SER A 2 -18.47 -4.58 0.42
C SER A 2 -17.97 -4.60 -1.02
N VAL A 3 -16.86 -5.31 -1.28
CA VAL A 3 -16.31 -5.50 -2.62
C VAL A 3 -16.78 -6.85 -3.13
N ILE A 4 -17.44 -6.90 -4.29
CA ILE A 4 -17.85 -8.15 -4.94
C ILE A 4 -16.75 -8.53 -5.92
N HIS A 5 -16.20 -9.74 -5.78
CA HIS A 5 -15.24 -10.32 -6.73
C HIS A 5 -15.97 -11.19 -7.75
N LEU A 6 -15.74 -10.94 -9.04
CA LEU A 6 -16.24 -11.76 -10.14
C LEU A 6 -15.08 -12.29 -11.00
N PRO A 7 -15.27 -13.38 -11.76
CA PRO A 7 -14.24 -13.93 -12.64
C PRO A 7 -13.81 -12.88 -13.69
N GLY A 8 -12.50 -12.64 -13.82
CA GLY A 8 -11.93 -11.68 -14.78
C GLY A 8 -11.39 -10.37 -14.19
N GLY A 9 -11.23 -10.25 -12.87
CA GLY A 9 -10.49 -9.16 -12.24
C GLY A 9 -11.19 -7.80 -12.21
N LYS A 10 -12.44 -7.69 -12.68
CA LYS A 10 -13.22 -6.45 -12.59
C LYS A 10 -13.71 -6.23 -11.16
N LYS A 11 -13.26 -5.13 -10.55
CA LYS A 11 -13.72 -4.64 -9.24
C LYS A 11 -14.85 -3.64 -9.47
N TYR A 12 -16.05 -3.95 -8.98
CA TYR A 12 -17.19 -3.02 -8.98
C TYR A 12 -17.37 -2.41 -7.60
N LEU A 13 -17.64 -1.11 -7.58
CA LEU A 13 -18.12 -0.39 -6.41
C LEU A 13 -19.62 -0.20 -6.55
N LEU A 14 -20.31 -0.10 -5.41
CA LEU A 14 -21.75 0.15 -5.42
C LEU A 14 -22.04 1.49 -6.15
N PRO A 15 -23.02 1.54 -7.07
CA PRO A 15 -23.42 2.78 -7.73
C PRO A 15 -23.68 3.89 -6.72
N GLY A 16 -23.12 5.09 -6.96
CA GLY A 16 -23.21 6.23 -6.04
C GLY A 16 -22.12 6.30 -4.96
N SER A 17 -21.18 5.36 -4.92
CA SER A 17 -20.04 5.41 -3.99
C SER A 17 -19.05 6.51 -4.36
N HIS A 18 -18.74 7.40 -3.43
CA HIS A 18 -17.63 8.34 -3.54
C HIS A 18 -16.34 7.66 -3.07
N LEU A 19 -15.42 7.38 -4.00
CA LEU A 19 -14.09 6.80 -3.69
C LEU A 19 -13.07 7.82 -3.23
N LYS A 20 -13.24 9.08 -3.64
CA LYS A 20 -12.21 10.10 -3.49
C LYS A 20 -11.87 10.26 -2.00
N ASP A 21 -10.59 10.12 -1.68
CA ASP A 21 -10.02 10.23 -0.32
C ASP A 21 -10.43 9.09 0.65
N PHE A 22 -11.22 8.11 0.21
CA PHE A 22 -11.52 6.91 1.01
C PHE A 22 -10.41 5.86 0.89
N PHE A 23 -10.16 5.17 2.00
CA PHE A 23 -9.21 4.06 2.06
C PHE A 23 -9.76 2.93 2.94
N CYS A 24 -9.19 1.73 2.77
CA CYS A 24 -9.45 0.61 3.65
C CYS A 24 -8.22 0.38 4.53
N PRO A 25 -8.29 0.62 5.85
CA PRO A 25 -7.19 0.26 6.74
C PRO A 25 -7.05 -1.25 6.77
N VAL A 26 -5.82 -1.73 6.56
CA VAL A 26 -5.49 -3.11 6.89
C VAL A 26 -5.11 -3.10 8.35
N HIS A 27 -5.99 -3.67 9.17
CA HIS A 27 -5.63 -3.95 10.54
C HIS A 27 -4.36 -4.80 10.52
N GLN A 28 -3.30 -4.29 11.15
CA GLN A 28 -2.12 -5.11 11.38
C GLN A 28 -2.61 -6.36 12.10
N ALA A 29 -2.27 -7.53 11.56
CA ALA A 29 -2.40 -8.77 12.29
C ALA A 29 -1.47 -8.65 13.50
N SER A 30 -2.00 -8.12 14.60
CA SER A 30 -1.30 -8.15 15.86
C SER A 30 -0.99 -9.61 16.17
N ARG A 31 0.17 -9.86 16.78
CA ARG A 31 0.56 -11.21 17.22
C ARG A 31 -0.47 -11.83 18.18
N ASN A 32 -1.44 -11.06 18.67
CA ASN A 32 -2.56 -11.51 19.50
C ASN A 32 -3.78 -12.06 18.70
N GLY A 33 -3.73 -12.08 17.37
CA GLY A 33 -4.80 -12.64 16.53
C GLY A 33 -6.06 -11.78 16.44
N ARG A 34 -6.03 -10.52 16.88
CA ARG A 34 -7.13 -9.55 16.73
C ARG A 34 -6.67 -8.34 15.92
N PRO A 35 -7.55 -7.78 15.06
CA PRO A 35 -7.28 -6.51 14.42
C PRO A 35 -7.18 -5.41 15.49
N GLU A 36 -6.00 -4.79 15.65
CA GLU A 36 -5.88 -3.59 16.49
C GLU A 36 -6.71 -2.45 15.87
N PRO A 37 -7.40 -1.62 16.67
CA PRO A 37 -8.12 -0.47 16.16
C PRO A 37 -7.22 0.40 15.30
N TRP A 38 -7.79 1.08 14.32
CA TRP A 38 -7.10 2.14 13.59
C TRP A 38 -6.68 3.24 14.60
N ALA A 39 -5.45 3.13 15.10
CA ALA A 39 -4.87 4.00 16.11
C ALA A 39 -4.40 5.39 15.63
N PRO A 40 -4.16 5.65 14.32
CA PRO A 40 -3.65 6.95 13.87
C PRO A 40 -4.49 8.16 14.24
N ASP A 41 -5.75 8.03 14.66
CA ASP A 41 -6.60 9.19 14.97
C ASP A 41 -6.16 9.95 16.24
N ASN A 42 -5.36 9.34 17.13
CA ASN A 42 -4.97 9.93 18.42
C ASN A 42 -3.50 10.37 18.50
N LYS A 43 -2.63 9.93 17.57
CA LYS A 43 -1.20 10.29 17.54
C LYS A 43 -0.65 10.16 16.12
N PRO A 44 0.19 11.11 15.65
CA PRO A 44 0.88 10.97 14.37
C PRO A 44 1.72 9.68 14.35
N PRO A 45 1.50 8.78 13.38
CA PRO A 45 2.38 7.64 13.18
C PRO A 45 3.72 8.09 12.59
N GLU A 46 4.77 7.32 12.87
CA GLU A 46 6.10 7.55 12.26
C GLU A 46 6.05 7.43 10.74
N GLY A 47 5.37 6.39 10.23
CA GLY A 47 5.14 6.19 8.81
C GLY A 47 3.78 5.56 8.51
N ILE A 48 3.31 5.71 7.28
CA ILE A 48 2.09 5.09 6.74
C ILE A 48 2.44 4.47 5.39
N ILE A 49 2.04 3.22 5.19
CA ILE A 49 2.16 2.53 3.91
C ILE A 49 0.81 2.59 3.20
N ILE A 50 0.81 3.10 1.98
CA ILE A 50 -0.38 3.26 1.13
C ILE A 50 -0.19 2.37 -0.09
N THR A 51 -1.15 1.49 -0.35
CA THR A 51 -1.13 0.59 -1.51
C THR A 51 -2.29 0.91 -2.46
N GLU A 52 -2.22 0.42 -3.69
CA GLU A 52 -3.38 0.42 -4.59
C GLU A 52 -4.44 -0.61 -4.14
N GLY A 53 -4.02 -1.87 -4.01
CA GLY A 53 -4.89 -3.02 -3.75
C GLY A 53 -4.86 -3.51 -2.30
N TYR A 54 -5.98 -4.10 -1.86
CA TYR A 54 -6.08 -4.71 -0.53
C TYR A 54 -5.19 -5.94 -0.34
N ALA A 55 -5.00 -6.76 -1.39
CA ALA A 55 -4.10 -7.92 -1.33
C ALA A 55 -2.64 -7.48 -1.09
N THR A 56 -2.16 -6.52 -1.88
CA THR A 56 -0.86 -5.84 -1.67
C THR A 56 -0.77 -5.26 -0.25
N ALA A 57 -1.83 -4.61 0.24
CA ALA A 57 -1.88 -4.05 1.60
C ALA A 57 -1.72 -5.12 2.69
N LEU A 58 -2.38 -6.28 2.53
CA LEU A 58 -2.27 -7.39 3.46
C LEU A 58 -0.84 -7.94 3.49
N ALA A 59 -0.25 -8.18 2.31
CA ALA A 59 1.11 -8.68 2.20
C ALA A 59 2.13 -7.73 2.86
N VAL A 60 2.08 -6.43 2.54
CA VAL A 60 3.03 -5.45 3.10
C VAL A 60 2.81 -5.19 4.60
N SER A 61 1.60 -5.41 5.13
CA SER A 61 1.32 -5.31 6.57
C SER A 61 2.13 -6.34 7.39
N CYS A 62 2.53 -7.45 6.78
CA CYS A 62 3.43 -8.43 7.39
C CYS A 62 4.89 -7.99 7.35
N LEU A 63 5.28 -7.05 6.47
CA LEU A 63 6.68 -6.70 6.18
C LEU A 63 7.21 -5.56 7.04
N ARG A 64 6.36 -4.62 7.48
CA ARG A 64 6.78 -3.45 8.24
C ARG A 64 5.71 -3.07 9.26
N HIS A 65 6.14 -2.73 10.48
CA HIS A 65 5.25 -2.33 11.57
C HIS A 65 4.81 -0.86 11.46
N PHE A 66 4.27 -0.47 10.30
CA PHE A 66 3.60 0.82 10.10
C PHE A 66 2.12 0.59 9.76
N PRO A 67 1.21 1.52 10.11
CA PRO A 67 -0.15 1.51 9.60
C PRO A 67 -0.17 1.34 8.07
N VAL A 68 -1.01 0.42 7.59
CA VAL A 68 -1.17 0.14 6.16
C VAL A 68 -2.60 0.42 5.73
N VAL A 69 -2.74 1.08 4.59
CA VAL A 69 -4.04 1.38 3.99
C VAL A 69 -4.05 1.04 2.50
N ALA A 70 -5.18 0.56 2.01
CA ALA A 70 -5.43 0.37 0.58
C ALA A 70 -6.27 1.52 0.03
N ALA A 71 -5.82 2.15 -1.05
CA ALA A 71 -6.56 3.19 -1.77
C ALA A 71 -7.70 2.64 -2.65
N LEU A 72 -7.75 1.31 -2.81
CA LEU A 72 -8.74 0.53 -3.57
C LEU A 72 -8.75 0.76 -5.08
N SER A 73 -8.00 1.74 -5.59
CA SER A 73 -7.82 2.04 -7.02
C SER A 73 -6.55 2.87 -7.26
N ALA A 74 -5.82 2.58 -8.33
CA ALA A 74 -4.74 3.40 -8.88
C ALA A 74 -5.06 4.89 -8.93
N HIS A 75 -6.26 5.23 -9.42
CA HIS A 75 -6.70 6.61 -9.59
C HIS A 75 -6.96 7.33 -8.26
N ASN A 76 -7.13 6.57 -7.18
CA ASN A 76 -7.38 7.11 -5.85
C ASN A 76 -6.11 7.15 -4.98
N LEU A 77 -5.05 6.44 -5.36
CA LEU A 77 -3.78 6.38 -4.62
C LEU A 77 -3.23 7.77 -4.28
N LYS A 78 -3.18 8.66 -5.27
CA LYS A 78 -2.73 10.04 -5.10
C LYS A 78 -3.63 10.84 -4.15
N ASN A 79 -4.95 10.69 -4.26
CA ASN A 79 -5.91 11.42 -3.42
C ASN A 79 -5.75 11.02 -1.95
N VAL A 80 -5.68 9.71 -1.68
CA VAL A 80 -5.44 9.16 -0.33
C VAL A 80 -4.09 9.63 0.22
N ALA A 81 -3.03 9.62 -0.60
CA ALA A 81 -1.72 10.12 -0.18
C ALA A 81 -1.75 11.61 0.21
N ILE A 82 -2.44 12.45 -0.58
CA ILE A 82 -2.60 13.88 -0.28
C ILE A 82 -3.38 14.07 1.03
N ALA A 83 -4.46 13.32 1.24
CA ALA A 83 -5.24 13.38 2.47
C ALA A 83 -4.37 13.06 3.70
N PHE A 84 -3.58 11.98 3.63
CA PHE A 84 -2.66 11.63 4.71
C PHE A 84 -1.55 12.65 4.94
N ARG A 85 -1.00 13.26 3.88
CA ARG A 85 -0.01 14.34 4.02
C ARG A 85 -0.63 15.57 4.69
N GLY A 86 -1.87 15.91 4.37
CA GLY A 86 -2.59 17.01 4.99
C GLY A 86 -2.86 16.77 6.48
N GLN A 87 -3.24 15.54 6.84
CA GLN A 87 -3.49 15.17 8.24
C GLN A 87 -2.19 15.03 9.05
N TRP A 88 -1.13 14.47 8.46
CA TRP A 88 0.15 14.19 9.12
C TRP A 88 1.35 14.74 8.30
N PRO A 89 1.64 16.05 8.40
CA PRO A 89 2.66 16.71 7.58
C PRO A 89 4.08 16.14 7.71
N GLU A 90 4.44 15.62 8.88
CA GLU A 90 5.78 15.08 9.17
C GLU A 90 5.88 13.56 9.01
N CYS A 91 4.77 12.88 8.71
CA CYS A 91 4.75 11.41 8.62
C CYS A 91 5.50 10.91 7.37
N HIS A 92 6.18 9.78 7.48
CA HIS A 92 6.78 9.11 6.34
C HIS A 92 5.73 8.38 5.51
N LEU A 93 5.45 8.85 4.31
CA LEU A 93 4.49 8.21 3.40
C LEU A 93 5.24 7.28 2.43
N ILE A 94 4.87 6.01 2.44
CA ILE A 94 5.46 4.95 1.62
C ILE A 94 4.38 4.45 0.67
N LEU A 95 4.60 4.62 -0.63
CA LEU A 95 3.68 4.21 -1.69
C LEU A 95 4.13 2.83 -2.19
N ALA A 96 3.48 1.78 -1.71
CA ALA A 96 3.76 0.41 -2.15
C ALA A 96 2.91 0.09 -3.38
N GLY A 97 3.54 0.17 -4.54
CA GLY A 97 2.91 -0.09 -5.84
C GLY A 97 3.03 -1.54 -6.26
N ASP A 98 2.30 -1.87 -7.32
CA ASP A 98 2.46 -3.11 -8.06
C ASP A 98 3.53 -2.92 -9.15
N ASN A 99 4.26 -3.98 -9.47
CA ASN A 99 5.27 -4.01 -10.50
C ASN A 99 4.70 -4.75 -11.71
N ASP A 100 3.92 -4.06 -12.54
CA ASP A 100 3.19 -4.67 -13.67
C ASP A 100 4.14 -5.23 -14.77
N CYS A 101 4.88 -6.28 -14.46
CA CYS A 101 6.01 -6.77 -15.24
C CYS A 101 5.58 -7.45 -16.54
N SER A 102 4.31 -7.88 -16.63
CA SER A 102 3.71 -8.44 -17.84
C SER A 102 3.13 -7.40 -18.79
N GLN A 103 3.12 -6.12 -18.42
CA GLN A 103 2.56 -5.03 -19.22
C GLN A 103 3.66 -4.28 -19.96
N GLU A 104 3.35 -3.73 -21.14
CA GLU A 104 4.28 -2.86 -21.88
C GLU A 104 4.69 -1.62 -21.06
N LYS A 105 3.82 -1.19 -20.13
CA LYS A 105 4.02 -0.05 -19.26
C LYS A 105 3.69 -0.43 -17.82
N ASN A 106 4.64 -0.20 -16.92
CA ASN A 106 4.44 -0.41 -15.49
C ASN A 106 3.57 0.71 -14.89
N THR A 107 2.26 0.51 -14.90
CA THR A 107 1.27 1.51 -14.48
C THR A 107 1.30 1.69 -12.96
N GLY A 108 1.49 0.61 -12.21
CA GLY A 108 1.67 0.61 -10.76
C GLY A 108 2.84 1.49 -10.32
N LEU A 109 4.02 1.31 -10.92
CA LEU A 109 5.20 2.17 -10.69
C LEU A 109 4.89 3.64 -10.98
N LEU A 110 4.28 3.94 -12.13
CA LEU A 110 4.01 5.31 -12.54
C LEU A 110 3.04 6.02 -11.62
N ASN A 111 1.96 5.33 -11.20
CA ASN A 111 0.98 5.89 -10.29
C ASN A 111 1.57 6.09 -8.88
N ALA A 112 2.33 5.11 -8.38
CA ALA A 112 3.01 5.21 -7.09
C ALA A 112 4.04 6.35 -7.08
N THR A 113 4.82 6.49 -8.15
CA THR A 113 5.80 7.57 -8.32
C THR A 113 5.11 8.94 -8.35
N ALA A 114 4.10 9.10 -9.20
CA ALA A 114 3.36 10.36 -9.31
C ALA A 114 2.67 10.76 -7.98
N ALA A 115 2.21 9.79 -7.19
CA ALA A 115 1.67 10.05 -5.86
C ALA A 115 2.77 10.45 -4.87
N ALA A 116 3.89 9.70 -4.84
CA ALA A 116 5.02 9.94 -3.95
C ALA A 116 5.64 11.32 -4.16
N GLU A 117 5.83 11.75 -5.41
CA GLU A 117 6.37 13.07 -5.75
C GLU A 117 5.52 14.21 -5.15
N VAL A 118 4.19 14.10 -5.27
CA VAL A 118 3.25 15.12 -4.79
C VAL A 118 3.28 15.25 -3.27
N VAL A 119 3.48 14.13 -2.56
CA VAL A 119 3.42 14.09 -1.10
C VAL A 119 4.79 14.03 -0.44
N LYS A 120 5.89 14.16 -1.21
CA LYS A 120 7.27 13.97 -0.74
C LYS A 120 7.43 12.63 0.01
N GLY A 121 6.84 11.57 -0.55
CA GLY A 121 6.95 10.19 -0.07
C GLY A 121 8.06 9.41 -0.76
N CYS A 122 8.08 8.10 -0.55
CA CYS A 122 8.95 7.17 -1.28
C CYS A 122 8.14 6.02 -1.87
N VAL A 123 8.68 5.37 -2.89
CA VAL A 123 8.04 4.25 -3.59
C VAL A 123 8.77 2.95 -3.25
N VAL A 124 8.00 1.87 -3.09
CA VAL A 124 8.53 0.52 -2.96
C VAL A 124 7.76 -0.43 -3.89
N LEU A 125 8.47 -1.33 -4.56
CA LEU A 125 7.94 -2.32 -5.50
C LEU A 125 8.56 -3.70 -5.26
N PRO A 126 7.85 -4.80 -5.58
CA PRO A 126 8.50 -6.10 -5.61
C PRO A 126 9.56 -6.11 -6.72
N VAL A 127 10.80 -6.46 -6.37
CA VAL A 127 11.94 -6.43 -7.30
C VAL A 127 12.04 -7.80 -7.98
N ASP A 128 11.14 -8.05 -8.93
CA ASP A 128 11.09 -9.27 -9.73
C ASP A 128 10.66 -8.95 -11.17
N THR A 129 10.97 -9.80 -12.15
CA THR A 129 10.56 -9.59 -13.55
C THR A 129 9.33 -10.41 -13.95
N THR A 130 8.83 -11.23 -13.04
CA THR A 130 7.75 -12.21 -13.24
C THR A 130 6.62 -12.10 -12.22
N LEU A 131 6.90 -11.56 -11.03
CA LEU A 131 5.91 -11.36 -9.97
C LEU A 131 5.37 -9.93 -9.99
N SER A 132 4.06 -9.80 -10.13
CA SER A 132 3.41 -8.53 -10.47
C SER A 132 3.11 -7.65 -9.26
N ASP A 133 2.96 -8.23 -8.07
CA ASP A 133 2.64 -7.49 -6.84
C ASP A 133 3.32 -8.06 -5.59
N TRP A 134 3.19 -7.34 -4.47
CA TRP A 134 3.78 -7.75 -3.19
C TRP A 134 3.17 -9.03 -2.61
N ASP A 135 1.93 -9.39 -2.98
CA ASP A 135 1.25 -10.59 -2.50
C ASP A 135 1.81 -11.84 -3.20
N GLU A 136 2.02 -11.78 -4.52
CA GLU A 136 2.74 -12.81 -5.28
C GLU A 136 4.19 -12.94 -4.81
N PHE A 137 4.91 -11.83 -4.64
CA PHE A 137 6.28 -11.82 -4.13
C PHE A 137 6.37 -12.46 -2.74
N TYR A 138 5.45 -12.11 -1.83
CA TYR A 138 5.36 -12.68 -0.49
C TYR A 138 5.09 -14.19 -0.52
N ARG A 139 4.15 -14.65 -1.35
CA ARG A 139 3.84 -16.08 -1.46
C ARG A 139 4.99 -16.90 -2.04
N HIS A 140 5.76 -16.31 -2.97
CA HIS A 140 6.87 -17.00 -3.62
C HIS A 140 8.11 -17.08 -2.73
N TYR A 141 8.57 -15.94 -2.20
CA TYR A 141 9.84 -15.84 -1.48
C TYR A 141 9.69 -15.93 0.05
N GLY A 142 8.46 -15.86 0.56
CA GLY A 142 8.18 -15.83 1.98
C GLY A 142 8.49 -14.48 2.65
N GLU A 143 8.14 -14.38 3.93
CA GLU A 143 8.18 -13.15 4.69
C GLU A 143 9.60 -12.56 4.82
N SER A 144 10.60 -13.39 5.13
CA SER A 144 11.96 -12.91 5.43
C SER A 144 12.60 -12.19 4.25
N ILE A 145 12.52 -12.78 3.06
CA ILE A 145 13.09 -12.19 1.83
C ILE A 145 12.29 -10.94 1.45
N SER A 146 10.96 -11.03 1.48
CA SER A 146 10.07 -9.90 1.18
C SER A 146 10.35 -8.70 2.10
N ARG A 147 10.59 -8.95 3.39
CA ARG A 147 10.92 -7.91 4.37
C ARG A 147 12.27 -7.24 4.06
N ILE A 148 13.28 -8.04 3.70
CA ILE A 148 14.60 -7.51 3.33
C ILE A 148 14.48 -6.61 2.10
N VAL A 149 13.83 -7.10 1.03
CA VAL A 149 13.67 -6.37 -0.24
C VAL A 149 12.85 -5.09 -0.04
N PHE A 150 11.79 -5.15 0.77
CA PHE A 150 10.99 -3.97 1.12
C PHE A 150 11.83 -2.93 1.86
N ASN A 151 12.52 -3.32 2.94
CA ASN A 151 13.29 -2.39 3.77
C ASN A 151 14.48 -1.77 3.04
N GLN A 152 15.13 -2.50 2.13
CA GLN A 152 16.25 -1.96 1.33
C GLN A 152 15.84 -0.77 0.45
N GLN A 153 14.59 -0.73 0.01
CA GLN A 153 14.07 0.36 -0.82
C GLN A 153 13.71 1.62 -0.01
N LEU A 154 13.57 1.51 1.31
CA LEU A 154 13.25 2.66 2.15
C LEU A 154 14.44 3.64 2.25
N PRO A 155 14.19 4.94 2.45
CA PRO A 155 15.21 5.93 2.81
C PRO A 155 16.04 5.49 4.03
N ALA A 156 17.30 5.93 4.10
CA ALA A 156 18.24 5.49 5.14
C ALA A 156 17.74 5.72 6.57
N ASN A 157 16.98 6.80 6.81
CA ASN A 157 16.38 7.11 8.10
C ASN A 157 15.23 6.17 8.51
N LEU A 158 14.77 5.29 7.62
CA LEU A 158 13.70 4.30 7.85
C LEU A 158 14.16 2.85 7.74
N ARG A 159 15.44 2.62 7.43
CA ARG A 159 16.05 1.28 7.42
C ARG A 159 16.40 0.90 8.85
N SER A 160 15.56 0.06 9.47
CA SER A 160 15.80 -0.55 10.80
C SER A 160 16.14 -2.03 10.67
#